data_AF-A0A5C9ECR6-F1
#
_entry.id   AF-A0A5C9ECR6-F1
#
_cell.length_a   1.000
_cell.length_b   1.000
_cell.length_c   1.000
_cell.angle_alpha   90.00
_cell.angle_beta   90.00
_cell.angle_gamma   90.00
#
_symmetry.space_group_name_H-M   'P 1'
#
loop_
_entity.id
_entity.type
_entity.pdbx_description
1 polymer ?
#
loop_
_entity_poly.entity_id
_entity_poly.type
_entity_poly.pdbx_seq_one_letter_code
_entity_poly.pdbx_strand_id
1 'polypeptide(L)'
;MSLENEIKTWFWVPKFWVPLYLLGLVLAILSPSLVMLSWAIPIIIVVAAAPIIYKNLVGGGCSLRFQICALVKGMVAGILFGGLSLLADMILQNTISLTTMSIVLGLEGVYLTWFFAGVIGGIGARIIEVQQYSTVGTIRPIVETKDH
;
A
#
# COMPACT_ATOMS: atom_id res chain seq x y z
N MET A 1 0.30 16.20 -16.93
CA MET A 1 1.39 15.22 -16.87
C MET A 1 1.26 14.33 -18.09
N SER A 2 2.34 13.96 -18.79
CA SER A 2 2.22 12.97 -19.87
C SER A 2 1.92 11.59 -19.27
N LEU A 3 1.15 10.78 -20.01
CA LEU A 3 0.77 9.40 -19.63
C LEU A 3 2.00 8.55 -19.27
N GLU A 4 3.11 8.76 -19.98
CA GLU A 4 4.36 8.04 -19.78
C GLU A 4 4.98 8.28 -18.39
N ASN A 5 4.89 9.51 -17.89
CA ASN A 5 5.38 9.85 -16.56
C ASN A 5 4.49 9.23 -15.48
N GLU A 6 3.19 9.12 -15.75
CA GLU A 6 2.24 8.50 -14.83
C GLU A 6 2.48 6.99 -14.72
N ILE A 7 2.68 6.28 -15.83
CA ILE A 7 2.98 4.84 -15.84
C ILE A 7 4.29 4.54 -15.09
N LYS A 8 5.32 5.37 -15.28
CA LYS A 8 6.58 5.26 -14.52
C LYS A 8 6.37 5.37 -13.02
N THR A 9 5.39 6.15 -12.56
CA THR A 9 5.07 6.26 -11.13
C THR A 9 4.39 5.03 -10.54
N TRP A 10 3.95 4.05 -11.34
CA TRP A 10 3.33 2.81 -10.86
C TRP A 10 4.27 1.60 -10.89
N PHE A 11 5.47 1.73 -11.48
CA PHE A 11 6.44 0.64 -11.58
C PHE A 11 6.93 0.10 -10.22
N TRP A 12 6.78 0.87 -9.14
CA TRP A 12 7.12 0.40 -7.79
C TRP A 12 6.16 -0.68 -7.29
N VAL A 13 4.91 -0.71 -7.76
CA VAL A 13 3.90 -1.68 -7.31
C VAL A 13 4.38 -3.11 -7.51
N PRO A 14 4.69 -3.60 -8.73
CA PRO A 14 5.18 -4.96 -8.90
C PRO A 14 6.53 -5.18 -8.19
N LYS A 15 7.42 -4.17 -8.16
CA LYS A 15 8.74 -4.27 -7.52
C LYS A 15 8.66 -4.56 -6.02
N PHE A 16 7.71 -3.97 -5.31
CA PHE A 16 7.51 -4.21 -3.87
C PHE A 16 6.49 -5.32 -3.58
N TRP A 17 5.52 -5.53 -4.47
CA TRP A 17 4.55 -6.60 -4.34
C TRP A 17 5.22 -7.98 -4.39
N VAL A 18 6.10 -8.26 -5.36
CA VAL A 18 6.78 -9.57 -5.49
C VAL A 18 7.46 -10.02 -4.18
N PRO A 19 8.37 -9.25 -3.57
CA PRO A 19 9.05 -9.69 -2.35
C PRO A 19 8.10 -9.84 -1.16
N LEU A 20 7.10 -8.96 -1.01
CA LEU A 20 6.14 -9.07 0.09
C LEU A 20 5.21 -10.28 -0.08
N TYR A 21 4.78 -10.56 -1.31
CA TYR A 21 3.97 -11.72 -1.63
C TYR A 21 4.73 -13.03 -1.38
N LEU A 22 5.99 -13.11 -1.82
CA LEU A 22 6.86 -14.26 -1.53
C LEU A 22 7.09 -14.45 -0.02
N LEU A 23 7.31 -13.36 0.72
CA LEU A 23 7.45 -13.42 2.17
C LEU A 23 6.16 -13.96 2.82
N GLY A 24 5.00 -13.46 2.40
CA GLY A 24 3.70 -13.94 2.87
C GLY A 24 3.48 -15.43 2.57
N LEU A 25 3.89 -15.88 1.38
CA LEU A 25 3.78 -17.27 0.95
C LEU A 25 4.68 -18.20 1.79
N VAL A 26 5.92 -17.80 2.07
CA VAL A 26 6.82 -18.55 2.97
C VAL A 26 6.23 -18.64 4.38
N LEU A 27 5.69 -17.54 4.91
CA LEU A 27 5.03 -17.54 6.22
C LEU A 27 3.78 -18.43 6.24
N ALA A 28 3.02 -18.46 5.14
CA ALA A 28 1.84 -19.31 5.01
C ALA A 28 2.20 -20.81 4.92
N ILE A 29 3.32 -21.17 4.28
CA ILE A 29 3.83 -22.55 4.27
C ILE A 29 4.29 -22.99 5.66
N LEU A 30 4.88 -22.08 6.43
CA LEU A 30 5.33 -22.34 7.80
C LEU A 30 4.19 -22.26 8.83
N SER A 31 3.05 -21.67 8.48
CA SER A 31 1.90 -21.48 9.37
C SER A 31 1.28 -22.76 9.97
N PRO A 32 1.26 -23.95 9.32
CA PRO A 32 0.68 -25.14 9.92
C PRO A 32 1.37 -25.57 11.23
N SER A 33 2.66 -25.24 11.41
CA SER A 33 3.38 -25.45 12.67
C SER A 33 3.26 -24.28 13.65
N LEU A 34 2.63 -23.18 13.23
CA LEU A 34 2.52 -21.90 13.92
C LEU A 34 1.06 -21.42 13.99
N VAL A 35 0.11 -22.31 14.24
CA VAL A 35 -1.34 -22.02 14.26
C VAL A 35 -1.69 -20.79 15.12
N MET A 36 -0.98 -20.59 16.24
CA MET A 36 -1.15 -19.42 17.11
C MET A 36 -0.69 -18.07 16.52
N LEU A 37 0.07 -18.05 15.42
CA LEU A 37 0.62 -16.86 14.76
C LEU A 37 -0.06 -16.54 13.41
N SER A 38 -1.05 -17.33 13.01
CA SER A 38 -1.80 -17.14 11.76
C SER A 38 -2.43 -15.74 11.63
N TRP A 39 -2.94 -15.18 12.74
CA TRP A 39 -3.51 -13.82 12.79
C TRP A 39 -2.46 -12.70 12.69
N ALA A 40 -1.18 -12.98 12.97
CA ALA A 40 -0.12 -11.99 12.91
C ALA A 40 0.36 -11.73 11.47
N ILE A 41 0.22 -12.72 10.57
CA ILE A 41 0.62 -12.63 9.16
C ILE A 41 -0.02 -11.42 8.45
N PRO A 42 -1.35 -11.22 8.48
CA PRO A 42 -1.95 -10.05 7.85
C PRO A 42 -1.48 -8.73 8.47
N ILE A 43 -1.30 -8.68 9.80
CA ILE A 43 -0.80 -7.48 10.47
C ILE A 43 0.62 -7.13 9.99
N ILE A 44 1.50 -8.13 9.87
CA ILE A 44 2.86 -7.94 9.36
C ILE A 44 2.84 -7.38 7.93
N ILE A 45 1.95 -7.91 7.08
CA ILE A 45 1.79 -7.42 5.70
C ILE A 45 1.34 -5.95 5.70
N VAL A 46 0.36 -5.55 6.53
CA VAL A 46 -0.06 -4.13 6.64
C VAL A 46 1.09 -3.25 7.11
N VAL A 47 1.77 -3.66 8.18
CA VAL A 47 2.87 -2.88 8.78
C VAL A 47 4.04 -2.74 7.82
N ALA A 48 4.31 -3.73 6.97
CA ALA A 48 5.36 -3.66 5.96
C ALA A 48 4.94 -2.86 4.71
N ALA A 49 3.70 -3.04 4.24
CA ALA A 49 3.22 -2.43 3.00
C ALA A 49 2.80 -0.96 3.17
N ALA A 50 2.12 -0.60 4.26
CA ALA A 50 1.61 0.76 4.47
C ALA A 50 2.71 1.84 4.43
N PRO A 51 3.90 1.67 5.03
CA PRO A 51 4.99 2.65 4.94
C PRO A 51 5.55 2.79 3.51
N ILE A 52 5.59 1.69 2.75
CA ILE A 52 6.06 1.69 1.36
C ILE A 52 5.06 2.45 0.49
N ILE A 53 3.77 2.15 0.64
CA ILE A 53 2.69 2.85 -0.06
C ILE A 53 2.74 4.33 0.30
N TYR A 54 2.81 4.67 1.59
CA TYR A 54 2.98 6.03 2.07
C TYR A 54 4.14 6.77 1.38
N LYS A 55 5.36 6.21 1.42
CA LYS A 55 6.56 6.87 0.85
C LYS A 55 6.47 7.13 -0.64
N ASN A 56 5.82 6.23 -1.39
CA ASN A 56 5.67 6.37 -2.83
C ASN A 56 4.49 7.30 -3.22
N LEU A 57 3.55 7.56 -2.30
CA LEU A 57 2.44 8.49 -2.51
C LEU A 57 2.80 9.93 -2.13
N VAL A 58 3.61 10.12 -1.07
CA VAL A 58 4.06 11.44 -0.64
C VAL A 58 4.97 12.07 -1.71
N GLY A 59 4.57 13.25 -2.21
CA GLY A 59 5.29 13.97 -3.28
C GLY A 59 4.91 13.54 -4.71
N GLY A 60 3.99 12.59 -4.88
CA GLY A 60 3.57 12.03 -6.18
C GLY A 60 2.64 12.91 -7.04
N GLY A 61 2.64 14.23 -6.85
CA GLY A 61 2.05 15.19 -7.79
C GLY A 61 0.51 15.38 -7.77
N CYS A 62 -0.20 14.97 -6.72
CA CYS A 62 -1.61 15.34 -6.60
C CYS A 62 -1.76 16.80 -6.15
N SER A 63 -2.49 17.60 -6.92
CA SER A 63 -2.82 18.97 -6.54
C SER A 63 -3.62 18.96 -5.24
N LEU A 64 -3.14 19.74 -4.26
CA LEU A 64 -3.79 20.09 -3.00
C LEU A 64 -5.29 20.42 -3.09
N ARG A 65 -5.73 20.90 -4.26
CA ARG A 65 -7.09 21.34 -4.54
C ARG A 65 -8.08 20.18 -4.51
N PHE A 66 -7.63 18.96 -4.76
CA PHE A 66 -8.43 17.74 -4.66
C PHE A 66 -7.92 16.92 -3.46
N GLN A 67 -8.46 17.21 -2.28
CA GLN A 67 -8.07 16.64 -0.99
C GLN A 67 -8.14 15.09 -0.91
N ILE A 68 -8.73 14.43 -1.91
CA ILE A 68 -9.04 13.00 -1.97
C ILE A 68 -7.96 12.21 -2.75
N CYS A 69 -7.03 12.91 -3.39
CA CYS A 69 -6.17 12.37 -4.44
C CYS A 69 -5.11 11.38 -3.89
N ALA A 70 -4.55 11.64 -2.70
CA ALA A 70 -3.64 10.69 -2.01
C ALA A 70 -4.37 9.45 -1.48
N LEU A 71 -5.58 9.62 -0.93
CA LEU A 71 -6.41 8.53 -0.44
C LEU A 71 -6.85 7.61 -1.58
N VAL A 72 -7.31 8.17 -2.71
CA VAL A 72 -7.72 7.42 -3.89
C VAL A 72 -6.52 6.66 -4.48
N LYS A 73 -5.35 7.28 -4.61
CA LYS A 73 -4.15 6.57 -5.04
C LYS A 73 -3.75 5.44 -4.09
N GLY A 74 -3.88 5.63 -2.78
CA GLY A 74 -3.67 4.56 -1.78
C GLY A 74 -4.66 3.41 -1.92
N MET A 75 -5.95 3.69 -2.12
CA MET A 75 -6.96 2.67 -2.38
C MET A 75 -6.68 1.91 -3.68
N VAL A 76 -6.34 2.63 -4.76
CA VAL A 76 -5.99 2.01 -6.05
C VAL A 76 -4.74 1.13 -5.91
N ALA A 77 -3.72 1.59 -5.18
CA ALA A 77 -2.57 0.75 -4.87
C ALA A 77 -3.01 -0.51 -4.11
N GLY A 78 -3.79 -0.39 -3.03
CA GLY A 78 -4.30 -1.55 -2.29
C GLY A 78 -5.07 -2.55 -3.17
N ILE A 79 -5.90 -2.06 -4.09
CA ILE A 79 -6.62 -2.88 -5.08
C ILE A 79 -5.66 -3.58 -6.03
N LEU A 80 -4.63 -2.90 -6.53
CA LEU A 80 -3.62 -3.50 -7.41
C LEU A 80 -2.84 -4.60 -6.69
N PHE A 81 -2.39 -4.36 -5.46
CA PHE A 81 -1.72 -5.37 -4.64
C PHE A 81 -2.64 -6.58 -4.36
N GLY A 82 -3.90 -6.34 -4.05
CA GLY A 82 -4.91 -7.39 -3.86
C GLY A 82 -5.16 -8.21 -5.13
N GLY A 83 -5.35 -7.53 -6.27
CA GLY A 83 -5.58 -8.16 -7.57
C GLY A 83 -4.39 -8.96 -8.09
N LEU A 84 -3.16 -8.46 -7.91
CA LEU A 84 -1.95 -9.21 -8.23
C LEU A 84 -1.82 -10.48 -7.38
N SER A 85 -2.15 -10.38 -6.08
CA SER A 85 -2.14 -11.54 -5.17
C SER A 85 -3.18 -12.57 -5.58
N LEU A 86 -4.39 -12.14 -5.93
CA LEU A 86 -5.46 -13.03 -6.41
C LEU A 86 -5.06 -13.74 -7.71
N LEU A 87 -4.48 -13.03 -8.67
CA LEU A 87 -3.94 -13.62 -9.90
C LEU A 87 -2.84 -14.65 -9.61
N ALA A 88 -1.90 -14.32 -8.72
CA ALA A 88 -0.84 -15.23 -8.32
C ALA A 88 -1.39 -16.49 -7.65
N ASP A 89 -2.36 -16.34 -6.75
CA ASP A 89 -3.01 -17.45 -6.07
C ASP A 89 -3.78 -18.33 -7.05
N MET A 90 -4.49 -17.77 -8.03
CA MET A 90 -5.16 -18.54 -9.09
C MET A 90 -4.16 -19.37 -9.92
N ILE A 91 -2.99 -18.81 -10.23
CA ILE A 91 -1.94 -19.52 -10.96
C ILE A 91 -1.38 -20.64 -10.07
N LEU A 92 -1.05 -20.35 -8.80
CA LEU A 92 -0.49 -21.32 -7.85
C LEU A 92 -1.46 -22.47 -7.57
N GLN A 93 -2.76 -22.19 -7.40
CA GLN A 93 -3.78 -23.22 -7.19
C GLN A 93 -3.90 -24.18 -8.38
N ASN A 94 -3.72 -23.68 -9.60
CA ASN A 94 -3.71 -24.54 -10.80
C ASN A 94 -2.41 -25.34 -10.95
N THR A 95 -1.35 -24.95 -10.24
CA THR A 95 -0.02 -25.56 -10.37
C THR A 95 0.30 -26.55 -9.23
N ILE A 96 -0.31 -26.39 -8.05
CA ILE A 96 0.00 -27.15 -6.83
C ILE A 96 -1.22 -28.00 -6.40
N SER A 97 -1.00 -29.26 -6.01
CA SER A 97 -2.07 -30.24 -5.72
C SER A 97 -2.86 -29.94 -4.42
N LEU A 98 -4.09 -30.49 -4.36
CA LEU A 98 -5.17 -30.23 -3.39
C LEU A 98 -4.78 -30.26 -1.90
N THR A 99 -3.69 -30.93 -1.50
CA THR A 99 -3.28 -31.04 -0.09
C THR A 99 -2.75 -29.74 0.51
N THR A 100 -2.43 -28.74 -0.33
CA THR A 100 -2.03 -27.39 0.10
C THR A 100 -3.21 -26.40 0.17
N MET A 101 -4.45 -26.82 -0.13
CA MET A 101 -5.61 -25.90 -0.13
C MET A 101 -5.90 -25.25 1.24
N SER A 102 -5.51 -25.87 2.37
CA SER A 102 -5.61 -25.21 3.68
C SER A 102 -4.68 -24.00 3.83
N ILE A 103 -3.56 -23.96 3.10
CA ILE A 103 -2.68 -22.78 3.04
C ILE A 103 -3.44 -21.64 2.36
N VAL A 104 -4.24 -21.95 1.33
CA VAL A 104 -5.01 -20.98 0.53
C VAL A 104 -6.29 -20.50 1.25
N LEU A 105 -7.00 -21.37 1.98
CA LEU A 105 -8.17 -20.96 2.77
C LEU A 105 -7.82 -20.02 3.95
N GLY A 106 -6.58 -20.05 4.43
CA GLY A 106 -6.07 -19.07 5.40
C GLY A 106 -5.83 -17.66 4.82
N LEU A 107 -5.88 -17.52 3.49
CA LEU A 107 -5.63 -16.26 2.78
C LEU A 107 -6.87 -15.41 2.49
N GLU A 108 -8.09 -15.84 2.85
CA GLU A 108 -9.29 -15.01 2.61
C GLU A 108 -9.17 -13.60 3.23
N GLY A 109 -8.46 -13.48 4.36
CA GLY A 109 -8.15 -12.19 4.99
C GLY A 109 -7.01 -11.41 4.32
N VAL A 110 -6.14 -12.05 3.54
CA VAL A 110 -4.94 -11.42 2.95
C VAL A 110 -5.31 -10.45 1.83
N TYR A 111 -6.36 -10.71 1.04
CA TYR A 111 -6.81 -9.76 0.01
C TYR A 111 -7.31 -8.45 0.63
N LEU A 112 -8.09 -8.55 1.71
CA LEU A 112 -8.59 -7.39 2.46
C LEU A 112 -7.47 -6.66 3.19
N THR A 113 -6.43 -7.39 3.60
CA THR A 113 -5.22 -6.85 4.22
C THR A 113 -4.49 -5.90 3.27
N TRP A 114 -4.35 -6.24 1.99
CA TRP A 114 -3.76 -5.36 0.98
C TRP A 114 -4.55 -4.07 0.78
N PHE A 115 -5.88 -4.19 0.78
CA PHE A 115 -6.76 -3.03 0.72
C PHE A 115 -6.57 -2.12 1.93
N PHE A 116 -6.57 -2.66 3.15
CA PHE A 116 -6.34 -1.87 4.37
C PHE A 116 -4.94 -1.26 4.43
N ALA A 117 -3.91 -1.96 3.97
CA ALA A 117 -2.56 -1.40 3.84
C ALA A 117 -2.55 -0.18 2.90
N GLY A 118 -3.25 -0.27 1.77
CA GLY A 118 -3.44 0.83 0.83
C GLY A 118 -4.17 2.02 1.44
N VAL A 119 -5.27 1.77 2.16
CA VAL A 119 -6.04 2.81 2.86
C VAL A 119 -5.20 3.49 3.93
N ILE A 120 -4.53 2.73 4.81
CA ILE A 120 -3.70 3.27 5.90
C ILE A 120 -2.52 4.07 5.32
N GLY A 121 -1.85 3.55 4.29
CA GLY A 121 -0.78 4.27 3.59
C GLY A 121 -1.26 5.57 2.94
N GLY A 122 -2.45 5.55 2.32
CA GLY A 122 -3.08 6.72 1.71
C GLY A 122 -3.50 7.79 2.72
N ILE A 123 -4.09 7.39 3.86
CA ILE A 123 -4.43 8.29 4.96
C ILE A 123 -3.16 8.91 5.56
N GLY A 124 -2.12 8.10 5.80
CA GLY A 124 -0.84 8.58 6.32
C GLY A 124 -0.21 9.63 5.42
N ALA A 125 -0.26 9.42 4.09
CA ALA A 125 0.29 10.35 3.11
C ALA A 125 -0.44 11.68 3.19
N ARG A 126 -1.76 11.63 3.35
CA ARG A 126 -2.60 12.81 3.49
C ARG A 126 -2.30 13.62 4.76
N ILE A 127 -2.13 12.95 5.91
CA ILE A 127 -1.86 13.65 7.19
C ILE A 127 -0.59 14.50 7.07
N ILE A 128 0.46 13.96 6.47
CA ILE A 128 1.75 14.66 6.35
C ILE A 128 1.69 15.79 5.32
N GLU A 129 0.98 15.61 4.21
CA GLU A 129 0.72 16.72 3.28
C GLU A 129 0.05 17.89 4.01
N VAL A 130 -1.01 17.64 4.79
CA VAL A 130 -1.71 18.69 5.54
C VAL A 130 -0.79 19.37 6.57
N GLN A 131 0.02 18.59 7.29
CA GLN A 131 0.98 19.14 8.26
C GLN A 131 2.01 20.06 7.59
N GLN A 132 2.55 19.67 6.43
CA GLN A 132 3.50 20.50 5.69
C GLN A 132 2.89 21.86 5.30
N TYR A 133 1.60 21.93 4.98
CA TYR A 133 0.91 23.20 4.70
C TYR A 133 0.67 24.03 5.96
N SER A 134 0.29 23.43 7.09
CA SER A 134 0.16 24.17 8.35
C SER A 134 1.48 24.79 8.79
N THR A 135 2.61 24.09 8.59
CA THR A 135 3.94 24.61 8.90
C THR A 135 4.36 25.74 7.94
N VAL A 136 4.11 25.61 6.63
CA VAL A 136 4.49 26.64 5.64
C VAL A 136 3.57 27.87 5.70
N GLY A 137 2.28 27.71 5.98
CA GLY A 137 1.34 28.81 6.16
C GLY A 137 1.62 29.66 7.41
N THR A 138 2.22 29.06 8.44
CA THR A 138 2.60 29.78 9.67
C THR A 138 3.89 30.61 9.48
N ILE A 139 4.73 30.29 8.50
CA ILE A 139 6.00 31.02 8.24
C ILE A 139 5.80 32.25 7.33
N ARG A 140 4.64 32.42 6.66
CA ARG A 140 4.33 33.62 5.87
C ARG A 140 3.12 34.40 6.39
N PRO A 141 3.25 35.13 7.51
CA PRO A 141 2.60 36.45 7.54
C PRO A 141 3.44 37.55 8.23
N ILE A 142 4.76 37.65 8.05
CA ILE A 142 5.54 38.74 8.71
C ILE A 142 6.53 39.49 7.79
N VAL A 143 6.57 39.23 6.48
CA VAL A 143 7.45 40.00 5.58
C VAL A 143 6.71 40.46 4.33
N GLU A 144 5.66 41.26 4.49
CA GLU A 144 5.16 42.11 3.41
C GLU A 144 4.20 43.20 3.93
N THR A 145 4.71 44.13 4.74
CA THR A 145 4.21 45.52 4.79
C THR A 145 5.26 46.39 5.47
N LYS A 146 6.36 46.68 4.78
CA LYS A 146 7.12 47.90 5.03
C LYS A 146 7.78 48.35 3.72
N ASP A 147 7.56 49.62 3.42
CA ASP A 147 8.17 50.42 2.35
C ASP A 147 7.57 50.08 0.96
N HIS A 148 6.80 50.94 0.29
CA HIS A 148 6.84 52.39 0.15
C HIS A 148 5.46 52.99 -0.19
#